data_AF-A0A660NZX0-F1
#
_entry.id   AF-A0A660NZX0-F1
#
_cell.length_a   1.000
_cell.length_b   1.000
_cell.length_c   1.000
_cell.angle_alpha   90.00
_cell.angle_beta   90.00
_cell.angle_gamma   90.00
#
_symmetry.space_group_name_H-M   'P 1'
#
loop_
_entity.id
_entity.type
_entity.pdbx_description
1 polymer ?
#
loop_
_entity_poly.entity_id
_entity_poly.type
_entity_poly.pdbx_seq_one_letter_code
_entity_poly.pdbx_strand_id
1 'polypeptide(L)'
;MNKETIARQQITIADVHDGEKGAKGDTGARGANGSNGAAAEFYRLQPQTEKAIVASDNVLRVNLEYTIEHVKGAQISVETGAAQGYHLIAWTNQGVFLTMTAGRVNSGTYQMVNYSKTGDRPDFINVELRDKANKTLDRRTVQITMEAASFVNVIGDVRTTVSQHGKDITTIQQDARGIRLQVESLKSGARNLIKGGQLNRTISRAFAMVNDGELTVKLKPETDYTLTVNGRISSSAWDKRQMLRTYIFDKSWKGFMVDCDIQATSDTTNSVTFRIPKDKASVDNTYCFNCYSFPNQLPQGKNGEVTVNWITLTEGTQPEKAWIPAEGEDVYTQMSKAGMEIKDGEITLTADRTKIRNNKGEDIAVFNEDGTVDARRILMRCRFGNITFGEVDGYPNIILTNELGQPQIMLNHRGIVNKYGVDMKLINASRYFVSKRDGKAYLGVNIIVKITNKGFQQNTYGGGDIKLTATLDDKSHENITLQLGKQYTGDDKAIVAATTPITLKIGESGELIYGGLFEIGSTSGGAVVAQKMSYSVRSVYYDTVVTKSYVSELGGNNFSSDSGGNLINPSNGDEPPAVTPVPNMDV
;
A
#
# COMPACT_ATOMS: atom_id res chain seq x y z
N MET A 1 23.26 -29.65 7.35
CA MET A 1 24.29 -28.97 8.15
C MET A 1 25.32 -30.01 8.56
N ASN A 2 26.50 -29.99 7.93
CA ASN A 2 27.65 -30.78 8.36
C ASN A 2 28.06 -30.33 9.77
N LYS A 3 28.12 -31.24 10.73
CA LYS A 3 28.71 -30.98 12.05
C LYS A 3 29.95 -31.83 12.18
N GLU A 4 31.09 -31.15 12.26
CA GLU A 4 32.41 -31.69 12.55
C GLU A 4 32.37 -32.59 13.78
N THR A 5 33.00 -33.77 13.67
CA THR A 5 33.31 -34.64 14.80
C THR A 5 34.55 -34.07 15.49
N ILE A 6 34.39 -33.38 16.61
CA ILE A 6 35.51 -32.99 17.47
C ILE A 6 35.91 -34.20 18.30
N ALA A 7 36.94 -34.93 17.87
CA ALA A 7 37.62 -35.91 18.71
C ALA A 7 38.42 -35.16 19.78
N ARG A 8 37.94 -35.14 21.02
CA ARG A 8 38.73 -34.68 22.17
C ARG A 8 39.60 -35.83 22.66
N GLN A 9 40.86 -35.86 22.23
CA GLN A 9 41.88 -36.72 22.84
C GLN A 9 42.16 -36.22 24.26
N GLN A 10 42.15 -37.12 25.24
CA GLN A 10 42.70 -36.84 26.58
C GLN A 10 44.22 -37.01 26.54
N ILE A 11 44.93 -35.97 27.01
CA ILE A 11 46.37 -35.99 27.27
C ILE A 11 46.57 -36.32 28.75
N THR A 12 47.35 -37.35 29.05
CA THR A 12 47.84 -37.62 30.41
C THR A 12 49.08 -36.77 30.65
N ILE A 13 49.03 -35.83 31.59
CA ILE A 13 50.20 -35.10 32.07
C ILE A 13 50.76 -35.89 33.26
N ALA A 14 51.95 -36.45 33.11
CA ALA A 14 52.73 -36.98 34.23
C ALA A 14 53.57 -35.84 34.81
N ASP A 15 53.55 -35.68 36.13
CA ASP A 15 54.40 -34.75 36.85
C ASP A 15 55.81 -35.36 36.94
N VAL A 16 56.74 -34.88 36.10
CA VAL A 16 58.13 -35.35 36.05
C VAL A 16 58.99 -34.32 36.78
N HIS A 17 59.46 -34.68 37.97
CA HIS A 17 60.47 -33.90 38.68
C HIS A 17 61.86 -34.28 38.18
N ASP A 18 62.40 -33.49 37.25
CA ASP A 18 63.79 -33.61 36.82
C ASP A 18 64.73 -33.09 37.93
N GLY A 19 65.69 -33.92 38.36
CA GLY A 19 66.74 -33.52 39.29
C GLY A 19 67.73 -32.52 38.69
N GLU A 20 68.41 -31.75 39.54
CA GLU A 20 69.29 -30.65 39.14
C GLU A 20 70.41 -31.06 38.16
N LYS A 21 70.66 -30.16 37.20
CA LYS A 21 71.66 -30.32 36.14
C LYS A 21 73.08 -30.12 36.68
N GLY A 22 73.85 -31.20 36.76
CA GLY A 22 75.28 -31.16 37.10
C GLY A 22 76.14 -30.40 36.07
N ALA A 23 77.30 -29.91 36.53
CA ALA A 23 78.27 -29.15 35.72
C ALA A 23 78.90 -29.99 34.59
N LYS A 24 79.21 -29.33 33.47
CA LYS A 24 79.70 -29.93 32.23
C LYS A 24 81.18 -30.35 32.38
N GLY A 25 81.42 -31.64 32.56
CA GLY A 25 82.74 -32.27 32.48
C GLY A 25 82.96 -32.97 31.13
N ASP A 26 84.22 -33.13 30.74
CA ASP A 26 84.65 -33.67 29.45
C ASP A 26 84.11 -35.08 29.15
N THR A 27 83.89 -35.32 27.86
CA THR A 27 83.39 -36.58 27.28
C THR A 27 84.31 -37.77 27.57
N GLY A 28 84.04 -38.46 28.68
CA GLY A 28 84.45 -39.85 28.89
C GLY A 28 83.68 -40.81 27.99
N ALA A 29 84.24 -42.00 27.75
CA ALA A 29 83.63 -43.05 26.96
C ALA A 29 82.14 -43.21 27.31
N ARG A 30 81.29 -43.32 26.28
CA ARG A 30 79.87 -43.68 26.46
C ARG A 30 79.83 -45.00 27.21
N GLY A 31 79.57 -44.93 28.51
CA GLY A 31 79.30 -46.09 29.34
C GLY A 31 78.15 -46.88 28.71
N ALA A 32 78.16 -48.20 28.92
CA ALA A 32 77.07 -49.08 28.47
C ALA A 32 75.72 -48.41 28.75
N ASN A 33 74.78 -48.49 27.79
CA ASN A 33 73.41 -48.08 28.04
C ASN A 33 73.00 -48.72 29.39
N GLY A 34 72.68 -47.88 30.38
CA GLY A 34 72.20 -48.37 31.66
C GLY A 34 71.00 -49.28 31.42
N SER A 35 70.87 -50.34 32.20
CA SER A 35 69.65 -51.12 32.26
C SER A 35 68.46 -50.17 32.47
N ASN A 36 67.44 -50.26 31.61
CA ASN A 36 66.16 -49.57 31.78
C ASN A 36 65.72 -49.72 33.25
N GLY A 37 65.36 -48.59 33.87
CA GLY A 37 65.15 -48.47 35.32
C GLY A 37 64.18 -49.49 35.91
N ALA A 38 64.25 -49.65 37.24
CA ALA A 38 63.42 -50.55 38.05
C ALA A 38 61.99 -50.67 37.49
N ALA A 39 61.64 -51.89 37.05
CA ALA A 39 60.37 -52.18 36.39
C ALA A 39 59.18 -51.64 37.20
N ALA A 40 58.36 -50.77 36.61
CA ALA A 40 57.09 -50.35 37.21
C ALA A 40 56.20 -51.59 37.39
N GLU A 41 55.84 -51.89 38.64
CA GLU A 41 54.87 -52.93 38.99
C GLU A 41 53.54 -52.25 39.36
N PHE A 42 52.48 -52.52 38.60
CA PHE A 42 51.16 -51.94 38.83
C PHE A 42 50.03 -52.87 38.36
N TYR A 43 48.80 -52.55 38.78
CA TYR A 43 47.60 -53.27 38.38
C TYR A 43 46.69 -52.32 37.61
N ARG A 44 46.05 -52.82 36.56
CA ARG A 44 45.09 -52.04 35.76
C ARG A 44 43.87 -52.85 35.37
N LEU A 45 42.79 -52.14 35.07
CA LEU A 45 41.57 -52.69 34.49
C LEU A 45 41.70 -52.74 32.97
N GLN A 46 41.70 -53.95 32.43
CA GLN A 46 41.57 -54.16 30.99
C GLN A 46 40.09 -54.45 30.66
N PRO A 47 39.39 -53.53 29.96
CA PRO A 47 37.99 -53.72 29.61
C PRO A 47 37.84 -54.84 28.57
N GLN A 48 36.89 -55.73 28.82
CA GLN A 48 36.39 -56.71 27.85
C GLN A 48 35.07 -56.19 27.25
N THR A 49 34.18 -55.66 28.10
CA THR A 49 32.90 -55.04 27.71
C THR A 49 32.66 -53.78 28.56
N GLU A 50 32.38 -52.64 27.92
CA GLU A 50 31.93 -51.41 28.57
C GLU A 50 30.71 -50.86 27.83
N LYS A 51 29.53 -51.42 28.10
CA LYS A 51 28.29 -51.05 27.40
C LYS A 51 27.26 -50.51 28.39
N ALA A 52 26.95 -49.22 28.30
CA ALA A 52 25.88 -48.58 29.05
C ALA A 52 24.99 -47.79 28.08
N ILE A 53 23.81 -48.34 27.75
CA ILE A 53 22.95 -47.81 26.69
C ILE A 53 21.50 -47.69 27.14
N VAL A 54 20.87 -46.56 26.83
CA VAL A 54 19.41 -46.37 26.91
C VAL A 54 18.79 -46.70 25.56
N ALA A 55 18.14 -47.85 25.49
CA ALA A 55 17.50 -48.33 24.27
C ALA A 55 16.12 -47.66 24.06
N SER A 56 15.53 -47.88 22.88
CA SER A 56 14.27 -47.25 22.46
C SER A 56 13.08 -47.50 23.39
N ASP A 57 13.13 -48.56 24.20
CA ASP A 57 12.12 -48.89 25.22
C ASP A 57 12.26 -48.07 26.52
N ASN A 58 13.13 -47.05 26.53
CA ASN A 58 13.39 -46.17 27.67
C ASN A 58 13.98 -46.91 28.88
N VAL A 59 14.71 -47.99 28.63
CA VAL A 59 15.40 -48.76 29.66
C VAL A 59 16.92 -48.60 29.49
N LEU A 60 17.58 -48.11 30.53
CA LEU A 60 19.04 -48.15 30.64
C LEU A 60 19.48 -49.58 30.92
N ARG A 61 20.38 -50.10 30.10
CA ARG A 61 21.04 -51.40 30.27
C ARG A 61 22.54 -51.22 30.31
N VAL A 62 23.13 -51.77 31.35
CA VAL A 62 24.56 -51.71 31.61
C VAL A 62 25.10 -53.13 31.65
N ASN A 63 26.17 -53.37 30.91
CA ASN A 63 26.98 -54.57 30.98
C ASN A 63 28.47 -54.18 31.00
N LEU A 64 29.15 -54.56 32.08
CA LEU A 64 30.54 -54.26 32.34
C LEU A 64 31.31 -55.57 32.55
N GLU A 65 32.45 -55.73 31.89
CA GLU A 65 33.33 -56.89 32.05
C GLU A 65 34.79 -56.44 31.99
N TYR A 66 35.58 -56.88 32.96
CA TYR A 66 36.99 -56.51 33.10
C TYR A 66 37.86 -57.69 33.49
N THR A 67 39.09 -57.71 32.97
CA THR A 67 40.19 -58.52 33.48
C THR A 67 41.15 -57.64 34.29
N ILE A 68 41.65 -58.15 35.41
CA ILE A 68 42.65 -57.46 36.22
C ILE A 68 44.02 -57.87 35.70
N GLU A 69 44.76 -56.92 35.13
CA GLU A 69 46.11 -57.17 34.64
C GLU A 69 47.13 -56.72 35.68
N HIS A 70 48.03 -57.64 36.06
CA HIS A 70 49.24 -57.34 36.82
C HIS A 70 50.39 -57.15 35.82
N VAL A 71 50.96 -55.96 35.80
CA VAL A 71 52.05 -55.60 34.90
C VAL A 71 53.32 -55.54 35.73
N LYS A 72 54.31 -56.36 35.37
CA LYS A 72 55.65 -56.36 35.99
C LYS A 72 56.71 -56.31 34.91
N GLY A 73 57.18 -55.10 34.61
CA GLY A 73 58.09 -54.88 33.48
C GLY A 73 57.43 -55.23 32.15
N ALA A 74 57.98 -56.20 31.41
CA ALA A 74 57.41 -56.67 30.14
C ALA A 74 56.41 -57.83 30.30
N GLN A 75 56.24 -58.37 31.50
CA GLN A 75 55.31 -59.48 31.76
C GLN A 75 53.94 -58.93 32.18
N ILE A 76 52.88 -59.50 31.60
CA ILE A 76 51.49 -59.21 31.95
C ILE A 76 50.82 -60.53 32.32
N SER A 77 50.30 -60.62 33.54
CA SER A 77 49.49 -61.76 34.01
C SER A 77 48.08 -61.31 34.38
N VAL A 78 47.11 -62.22 34.27
CA VAL A 78 45.72 -61.95 34.66
C VAL A 78 45.49 -62.45 36.08
N GLU A 79 45.13 -61.54 36.96
CA GLU A 79 44.75 -61.84 38.34
C GLU A 79 43.29 -62.27 38.44
N THR A 80 43.03 -63.17 39.39
CA THR A 80 41.66 -63.60 39.70
C THR A 80 41.07 -62.67 40.75
N GLY A 81 39.96 -62.02 40.42
CA GLY A 81 39.25 -61.16 41.35
C GLY A 81 38.62 -61.96 42.49
N ALA A 82 38.67 -61.43 43.70
CA ALA A 82 38.14 -62.06 44.91
C ALA A 82 37.69 -61.02 45.93
N ALA A 83 36.61 -61.30 46.68
CA ALA A 83 36.03 -60.36 47.64
C ALA A 83 37.01 -59.88 48.74
N GLN A 84 38.02 -60.68 49.10
CA GLN A 84 39.06 -60.34 50.09
C GLN A 84 40.44 -60.08 49.44
N GLY A 85 40.50 -59.96 48.12
CA GLY A 85 41.72 -59.72 47.33
C GLY A 85 41.56 -58.51 46.41
N TYR A 86 42.12 -58.59 45.20
CA TYR A 86 41.84 -57.60 44.16
C TYR A 86 40.38 -57.71 43.73
N HIS A 87 39.65 -56.60 43.77
CA HIS A 87 38.20 -56.60 43.48
C HIS A 87 37.77 -55.30 42.81
N LEU A 88 36.63 -55.37 42.14
CA LEU A 88 36.03 -54.23 41.46
C LEU A 88 34.84 -53.71 42.25
N ILE A 89 34.69 -52.39 42.27
CA ILE A 89 33.49 -51.71 42.75
C ILE A 89 33.00 -50.79 41.65
N ALA A 90 31.71 -50.86 41.33
CA ALA A 90 31.08 -50.01 40.34
C ALA A 90 29.85 -49.30 40.92
N TRP A 91 29.65 -48.04 40.57
CA TRP A 91 28.48 -47.26 40.98
C TRP A 91 28.15 -46.14 40.00
N THR A 92 26.88 -45.76 39.92
CA THR A 92 26.43 -44.63 39.12
C THR A 92 26.83 -43.29 39.74
N ASN A 93 26.85 -42.21 38.97
CA ASN A 93 27.05 -40.86 39.54
C ASN A 93 25.97 -40.42 40.55
N GLN A 94 24.84 -41.12 40.60
CA GLN A 94 23.77 -40.94 41.59
C GLN A 94 23.98 -41.78 42.86
N GLY A 95 25.10 -42.51 42.98
CA GLY A 95 25.45 -43.29 44.17
C GLY A 95 24.86 -44.70 44.23
N VAL A 96 24.27 -45.20 43.13
CA VAL A 96 23.72 -46.58 43.09
C VAL A 96 24.83 -47.56 42.73
N PHE A 97 25.11 -48.52 43.61
CA PHE A 97 26.15 -49.53 43.41
C PHE A 97 25.69 -50.68 42.49
N LEU A 98 26.60 -51.12 41.62
CA LEU A 98 26.46 -52.30 40.77
C LEU A 98 27.22 -53.45 41.43
N THR A 99 26.59 -54.63 41.51
CA THR A 99 27.27 -55.82 42.01
C THR A 99 28.23 -56.35 40.95
N MET A 100 29.51 -56.50 41.32
CA MET A 100 30.55 -57.07 40.46
C MET A 100 30.86 -58.51 40.91
N THR A 101 30.94 -59.43 39.95
CA THR A 101 31.34 -60.82 40.18
C THR A 101 32.85 -60.93 40.40
N ALA A 102 33.26 -61.93 41.18
CA ALA A 102 34.66 -62.31 41.34
C ALA A 102 35.02 -63.43 40.34
N GLY A 103 36.28 -63.47 39.91
CA GLY A 103 36.79 -64.46 38.96
C GLY A 103 37.89 -63.91 38.06
N ARG A 104 38.33 -64.70 37.07
CA ARG A 104 39.30 -64.24 36.06
C ARG A 104 38.74 -63.10 35.19
N VAL A 105 37.42 -63.07 35.01
CA VAL A 105 36.67 -61.96 34.42
C VAL A 105 35.68 -61.49 35.48
N ASN A 106 35.75 -60.21 35.82
CA ASN A 106 34.87 -59.57 36.78
C ASN A 106 33.78 -58.84 36.00
N SER A 107 32.52 -59.21 36.22
CA SER A 107 31.38 -58.72 35.45
C SER A 107 30.30 -58.11 36.32
N GLY A 108 29.58 -57.13 35.80
CA GLY A 108 28.46 -56.50 36.48
C GLY A 108 27.41 -56.00 35.51
N THR A 109 26.14 -56.17 35.89
CA THR A 109 25.00 -55.71 35.09
C THR A 109 24.10 -54.79 35.91
N TYR A 110 23.50 -53.81 35.24
CA TYR A 110 22.53 -52.91 35.85
C TYR A 110 21.43 -52.54 34.86
N GLN A 111 20.21 -52.39 35.37
CA GLN A 111 19.05 -52.02 34.58
C GLN A 111 18.21 -50.97 35.31
N MET A 112 17.80 -49.93 34.59
CA MET A 112 16.85 -48.92 35.07
C MET A 112 15.75 -48.72 34.03
N VAL A 113 14.50 -48.99 34.42
CA VAL A 113 13.32 -48.72 33.59
C VAL A 113 12.90 -47.25 33.68
N ASN A 114 12.21 -46.75 32.64
CA ASN A 114 11.71 -45.38 32.58
C ASN A 114 12.80 -44.30 32.73
N TYR A 115 13.98 -44.54 32.16
CA TYR A 115 15.15 -43.67 32.31
C TYR A 115 14.86 -42.19 32.06
N SER A 116 14.08 -41.86 31.02
CA SER A 116 13.72 -40.47 30.68
C SER A 116 12.68 -39.82 31.60
N LYS A 117 12.00 -40.59 32.46
CA LYS A 117 10.89 -40.11 33.32
C LYS A 117 11.28 -39.95 34.79
N THR A 118 12.45 -40.45 35.19
CA THR A 118 12.94 -40.40 36.56
C THR A 118 13.83 -39.17 36.78
N GLY A 119 13.67 -38.48 37.93
CA GLY A 119 14.48 -37.31 38.29
C GLY A 119 15.96 -37.63 38.54
N ASP A 120 16.23 -38.80 39.11
CA ASP A 120 17.58 -39.25 39.51
C ASP A 120 18.27 -40.10 38.42
N ARG A 121 18.30 -39.59 37.18
CA ARG A 121 18.93 -40.31 36.06
C ARG A 121 20.47 -40.28 36.18
N PRO A 122 21.14 -41.43 36.01
CA PRO A 122 22.60 -41.45 36.00
C PRO A 122 23.17 -41.10 34.62
N ASP A 123 24.27 -40.35 34.57
CA ASP A 123 24.94 -39.94 33.33
C ASP A 123 26.14 -40.84 33.00
N PHE A 124 26.77 -41.41 34.03
CA PHE A 124 27.92 -42.30 33.89
C PHE A 124 28.05 -43.25 35.07
N ILE A 125 28.93 -44.24 34.89
CA ILE A 125 29.23 -45.28 35.88
C ILE A 125 30.72 -45.23 36.18
N ASN A 126 31.05 -45.12 37.46
CA ASN A 126 32.42 -45.24 37.94
C ASN A 126 32.73 -46.71 38.19
N VAL A 127 33.94 -47.13 37.81
CA VAL A 127 34.47 -48.46 38.12
C VAL A 127 35.86 -48.28 38.73
N GLU A 128 36.10 -48.91 39.87
CA GLU A 128 37.41 -48.89 40.53
C GLU A 128 37.93 -50.30 40.74
N LEU A 129 39.22 -50.49 40.48
CA LEU A 129 39.98 -51.63 40.97
C LEU A 129 40.56 -51.28 42.34
N ARG A 130 40.35 -52.16 43.32
CA ARG A 130 40.88 -52.02 44.67
C ARG A 130 41.69 -53.24 45.09
N ASP A 131 42.68 -53.01 45.95
CA ASP A 131 43.45 -54.07 46.59
C ASP A 131 42.78 -54.61 47.85
N LYS A 132 43.44 -55.56 48.52
CA LYS A 132 43.01 -56.16 49.80
C LYS A 132 42.85 -55.15 50.95
N ALA A 133 43.47 -53.97 50.86
CA ALA A 133 43.37 -52.88 51.84
C ALA A 133 42.34 -51.81 51.41
N ASN A 134 41.54 -52.08 50.37
CA ASN A 134 40.59 -51.15 49.74
C ASN A 134 41.23 -49.89 49.14
N LYS A 135 42.54 -49.92 48.85
CA LYS A 135 43.20 -48.83 48.14
C LYS A 135 42.86 -48.92 46.65
N THR A 136 42.40 -47.81 46.07
CA THR A 136 42.16 -47.72 44.62
C THR A 136 43.49 -47.81 43.86
N LEU A 137 43.57 -48.75 42.92
CA LEU A 137 44.72 -48.98 42.05
C LEU A 137 44.50 -48.44 40.64
N ASP A 138 43.26 -48.50 40.16
CA ASP A 138 42.85 -48.00 38.85
C ASP A 138 41.39 -47.57 38.87
N ARG A 139 41.00 -46.64 37.99
CA ARG A 139 39.64 -46.10 37.88
C ARG A 139 39.26 -45.89 36.41
N ARG A 140 38.02 -46.24 36.07
CA ARG A 140 37.41 -45.99 34.77
C ARG A 140 36.04 -45.34 34.92
N THR A 141 35.60 -44.63 33.89
CA THR A 141 34.27 -44.02 33.81
C THR A 141 33.61 -44.46 32.51
N VAL A 142 32.46 -45.14 32.62
CA VAL A 142 31.66 -45.59 31.48
C VAL A 142 30.50 -44.63 31.27
N GLN A 143 30.50 -43.93 30.14
CA GLN A 143 29.45 -42.98 29.78
C GLN A 143 28.18 -43.71 29.38
N ILE A 144 27.02 -43.22 29.84
CA ILE A 144 25.73 -43.72 29.39
C ILE A 144 25.38 -43.04 28.06
N THR A 145 25.14 -43.85 27.03
CA THR A 145 24.77 -43.35 25.70
C THR A 145 23.31 -43.64 25.39
N MET A 146 22.65 -42.75 24.65
CA MET A 146 21.27 -42.96 24.22
C MET A 146 21.22 -43.35 22.75
N GLU A 147 20.42 -44.36 22.41
CA GLU A 147 20.13 -44.66 21.01
C GLU A 147 19.32 -43.51 20.37
N ALA A 148 19.57 -43.21 19.10
CA ALA A 148 18.89 -42.13 18.37
C ALA A 148 17.36 -42.30 18.37
N ALA A 149 16.87 -43.54 18.33
CA ALA A 149 15.44 -43.86 18.41
C ALA A 149 14.81 -43.46 19.76
N SER A 150 15.58 -43.49 20.85
CA SER A 150 15.13 -43.09 22.20
C SER A 150 14.86 -41.58 22.28
N PHE A 151 15.61 -40.77 21.52
CA PHE A 151 15.39 -39.31 21.46
C PHE A 151 14.05 -38.96 20.81
N VAL A 152 13.64 -39.73 19.79
CA VAL A 152 12.35 -39.55 19.12
C VAL A 152 11.18 -39.86 20.05
N ASN A 153 11.30 -40.86 20.92
CA ASN A 153 10.26 -41.19 21.90
C ASN A 153 10.11 -40.11 22.98
N VAL A 154 11.20 -39.50 23.44
CA VAL A 154 11.14 -38.39 24.40
C VAL A 154 10.46 -37.16 23.78
N ILE A 155 10.78 -36.81 22.53
CA ILE A 155 10.10 -35.72 21.80
C ILE A 155 8.65 -36.09 21.46
N GLY A 156 8.38 -37.37 21.18
CA GLY A 156 7.05 -37.92 20.95
C GLY A 156 6.15 -37.80 22.18
N ASP A 157 6.65 -38.11 23.38
CA ASP A 157 5.93 -37.94 24.65
C ASP A 157 5.63 -36.46 24.95
N VAL A 158 6.57 -35.55 24.64
CA VAL A 158 6.34 -34.09 24.76
C VAL A 158 5.25 -33.64 23.78
N ARG A 159 5.33 -34.06 22.51
CA ARG A 159 4.30 -33.75 21.51
C ARG A 159 2.95 -34.32 21.91
N THR A 160 2.91 -35.55 22.40
CA THR A 160 1.68 -36.26 22.77
C THR A 160 1.02 -35.59 23.98
N THR A 161 1.79 -35.27 25.01
CA THR A 161 1.30 -34.50 26.18
C THR A 161 0.73 -33.14 25.75
N VAL A 162 1.43 -32.40 24.89
CA VAL A 162 0.97 -31.10 24.39
C VAL A 162 -0.27 -31.22 23.49
N SER A 163 -0.32 -32.23 22.62
CA SER A 163 -1.45 -32.45 21.70
C SER A 163 -2.68 -33.03 22.37
N GLN A 164 -2.54 -33.89 23.38
CA GLN A 164 -3.66 -34.51 24.09
C GLN A 164 -4.29 -33.56 25.11
N HIS A 165 -3.52 -32.64 25.69
CA HIS A 165 -4.03 -31.68 26.69
C HIS A 165 -4.30 -30.28 26.13
N GLY A 166 -4.21 -30.06 24.82
CA GLY A 166 -4.37 -28.73 24.20
C GLY A 166 -5.69 -28.01 24.49
N LYS A 167 -6.73 -28.70 24.99
CA LYS A 167 -8.00 -28.10 25.45
C LYS A 167 -8.05 -27.81 26.97
N ASP A 168 -7.22 -28.45 27.77
CA ASP A 168 -7.28 -28.43 29.25
C ASP A 168 -6.05 -27.77 29.90
N ILE A 169 -5.20 -27.09 29.12
CA ILE A 169 -4.12 -26.26 29.68
C ILE A 169 -4.76 -25.01 30.30
N THR A 170 -5.06 -25.09 31.59
CA THR A 170 -5.68 -24.01 32.36
C THR A 170 -4.67 -23.04 32.97
N THR A 171 -3.39 -23.43 33.11
CA THR A 171 -2.34 -22.57 33.66
C THR A 171 -0.97 -22.92 33.07
N ILE A 172 -0.26 -21.92 32.55
CA ILE A 172 1.15 -22.02 32.15
C ILE A 172 1.94 -21.16 33.14
N GLN A 173 2.70 -21.78 34.03
CA GLN A 173 3.54 -21.08 35.00
C GLN A 173 4.98 -21.07 34.51
N GLN A 174 5.48 -19.89 34.13
CA GLN A 174 6.83 -19.69 33.62
C GLN A 174 7.55 -18.66 34.51
N ASP A 175 8.60 -19.08 35.22
CA ASP A 175 9.50 -18.18 35.98
C ASP A 175 10.47 -17.41 35.06
N ALA A 176 9.99 -16.99 33.89
CA ALA A 176 10.71 -16.05 33.04
C ALA A 176 10.27 -14.64 33.41
N ARG A 177 11.21 -13.69 33.47
CA ARG A 177 10.99 -12.26 33.81
C ARG A 177 10.07 -11.48 32.85
N GLY A 178 9.28 -12.16 32.03
CA GLY A 178 8.27 -11.56 31.19
C GLY A 178 7.77 -12.51 30.10
N ILE A 179 6.46 -12.67 30.04
CA ILE A 179 5.74 -13.14 28.84
C ILE A 179 5.25 -11.87 28.13
N ARG A 180 5.64 -11.68 26.87
CA ARG A 180 5.16 -10.57 26.04
C ARG A 180 4.11 -11.10 25.06
N LEU A 181 2.85 -11.01 25.46
CA LEU A 181 1.71 -11.21 24.57
C LEU A 181 1.36 -9.87 23.92
N GLN A 182 1.60 -9.74 22.63
CA GLN A 182 1.09 -8.61 21.85
C GLN A 182 -0.29 -9.00 21.31
N VAL A 183 -1.33 -8.71 22.10
CA VAL A 183 -2.72 -8.89 21.70
C VAL A 183 -3.23 -7.53 21.26
N GLU A 184 -3.31 -7.31 19.94
CA GLU A 184 -3.74 -6.02 19.39
C GLU A 184 -5.26 -5.81 19.48
N SER A 185 -6.05 -6.88 19.61
CA SER A 185 -7.44 -6.82 20.07
C SER A 185 -7.99 -8.24 20.30
N LEU A 186 -8.29 -8.60 21.54
CA LEU A 186 -9.28 -9.64 21.81
C LEU A 186 -10.65 -8.94 21.79
N LYS A 187 -11.31 -8.93 20.62
CA LYS A 187 -12.74 -8.59 20.60
C LYS A 187 -13.44 -9.67 21.43
N SER A 188 -14.00 -9.28 22.58
CA SER A 188 -14.98 -10.09 23.28
C SER A 188 -15.98 -10.58 22.23
N GLY A 189 -16.21 -11.89 22.15
CA GLY A 189 -17.21 -12.44 21.21
C GLY A 189 -18.64 -11.95 21.48
N ALA A 190 -18.83 -11.14 22.53
CA ALA A 190 -20.07 -10.47 22.85
C ALA A 190 -20.51 -9.53 21.72
N ARG A 191 -21.77 -9.68 21.32
CA ARG A 191 -22.43 -8.85 20.32
C ARG A 191 -23.47 -8.00 21.01
N ASN A 192 -23.46 -6.70 20.75
CA ASN A 192 -24.55 -5.83 21.21
C ASN A 192 -25.82 -6.15 20.40
N LEU A 193 -26.90 -6.47 21.11
CA LEU A 193 -28.19 -6.82 20.54
C LEU A 193 -29.07 -5.59 20.27
N ILE A 194 -28.70 -4.42 20.82
CA ILE A 194 -29.44 -3.17 20.66
C ILE A 194 -28.78 -2.30 19.59
N LYS A 195 -29.52 -2.01 18.51
CA LYS A 195 -29.17 -0.95 17.55
C LYS A 195 -29.53 0.43 18.10
N GLY A 196 -28.70 1.42 17.87
CA GLY A 196 -28.90 2.79 18.34
C GLY A 196 -28.62 2.97 19.83
N GLY A 197 -27.85 2.05 20.45
CA GLY A 197 -27.54 2.09 21.88
C GLY A 197 -26.62 3.22 22.30
N GLN A 198 -25.94 3.91 21.38
CA GLN A 198 -25.13 5.11 21.67
C GLN A 198 -26.03 6.35 21.62
N LEU A 199 -26.45 6.82 22.79
CA LEU A 199 -27.58 7.73 22.93
C LEU A 199 -27.17 9.19 23.14
N ASN A 200 -26.26 9.44 24.09
CA ASN A 200 -25.84 10.78 24.51
C ASN A 200 -27.01 11.75 24.75
N ARG A 201 -28.02 11.32 25.52
CA ARG A 201 -29.27 12.08 25.74
C ARG A 201 -29.50 12.43 27.19
N THR A 202 -29.98 13.66 27.43
CA THR A 202 -30.46 14.12 28.73
C THR A 202 -31.99 14.17 28.74
N ILE A 203 -32.59 13.61 29.79
CA ILE A 203 -34.03 13.40 29.96
C ILE A 203 -34.48 14.13 31.23
N SER A 204 -35.56 14.93 31.13
CA SER A 204 -36.15 15.67 32.26
C SER A 204 -37.63 15.33 32.52
N ARG A 205 -38.18 14.33 31.81
CA ARG A 205 -39.61 13.94 31.85
C ARG A 205 -39.81 12.56 32.50
N ALA A 206 -41.02 12.30 32.98
CA ALA A 206 -41.41 11.08 33.71
C ALA A 206 -41.22 9.77 32.94
N PHE A 207 -41.42 9.80 31.62
CA PHE A 207 -41.35 8.65 30.73
C PHE A 207 -40.82 9.12 29.38
N ALA A 208 -39.51 9.25 29.23
CA ALA A 208 -38.92 9.48 27.92
C ALA A 208 -38.48 8.13 27.38
N MET A 209 -39.30 7.54 26.50
CA MET A 209 -38.79 6.48 25.65
C MET A 209 -37.57 7.04 24.94
N VAL A 210 -36.44 6.36 25.03
CA VAL A 210 -35.17 6.96 24.59
C VAL A 210 -35.13 7.19 23.08
N ASN A 211 -36.13 6.69 22.36
CA ASN A 211 -36.69 7.22 21.13
C ASN A 211 -38.21 6.98 21.26
N ASP A 212 -39.10 7.88 20.80
CA ASP A 212 -40.56 7.65 20.78
C ASP A 212 -40.92 6.40 19.94
N GLY A 213 -40.65 5.19 20.46
CA GLY A 213 -40.98 3.88 19.89
C GLY A 213 -39.85 2.90 19.49
N GLU A 214 -38.55 3.20 19.57
CA GLU A 214 -37.60 2.48 18.65
C GLU A 214 -36.55 1.54 19.24
N LEU A 215 -36.15 1.62 20.53
CA LEU A 215 -35.22 0.63 21.08
C LEU A 215 -36.00 -0.64 21.45
N THR A 216 -36.15 -1.53 20.47
CA THR A 216 -36.75 -2.85 20.63
C THR A 216 -35.74 -3.93 20.28
N VAL A 217 -35.81 -5.04 21.00
CA VAL A 217 -34.91 -6.19 20.79
C VAL A 217 -35.69 -7.49 20.92
N LYS A 218 -35.30 -8.51 20.15
CA LYS A 218 -35.84 -9.85 20.28
C LYS A 218 -34.92 -10.70 21.15
N LEU A 219 -35.47 -11.27 22.23
CA LEU A 219 -34.70 -12.08 23.17
C LEU A 219 -35.32 -13.47 23.32
N LYS A 220 -34.46 -14.48 23.32
CA LYS A 220 -34.84 -15.88 23.51
C LYS A 220 -35.22 -16.13 24.98
N PRO A 221 -36.30 -16.88 25.26
CA PRO A 221 -36.55 -17.42 26.59
C PRO A 221 -35.39 -18.31 27.06
N GLU A 222 -35.28 -18.51 28.38
CA GLU A 222 -34.30 -19.42 28.98
C GLU A 222 -32.84 -19.10 28.57
N THR A 223 -32.56 -17.83 28.37
CA THR A 223 -31.23 -17.32 27.98
C THR A 223 -30.84 -16.19 28.93
N ASP A 224 -29.56 -16.18 29.32
CA ASP A 224 -29.01 -15.15 30.19
C ASP A 224 -28.53 -13.97 29.34
N TYR A 225 -28.83 -12.76 29.79
CA TYR A 225 -28.41 -11.52 29.17
C TYR A 225 -27.84 -10.57 30.22
N THR A 226 -26.93 -9.71 29.79
CA THR A 226 -26.44 -8.60 30.60
C THR A 226 -26.76 -7.27 29.93
N LEU A 227 -27.58 -6.47 30.60
CA LEU A 227 -27.82 -5.07 30.26
C LEU A 227 -26.76 -4.22 30.94
N THR A 228 -26.01 -3.43 30.18
CA THR A 228 -25.04 -2.47 30.71
C THR A 228 -25.43 -1.06 30.27
N VAL A 229 -25.41 -0.13 31.21
CA VAL A 229 -25.82 1.27 31.01
C VAL A 229 -24.71 2.17 31.51
N ASN A 230 -24.42 3.23 30.75
CA ASN A 230 -23.59 4.32 31.21
C ASN A 230 -24.36 5.64 31.18
N GLY A 231 -24.26 6.38 32.27
CA GLY A 231 -24.98 7.64 32.42
C GLY A 231 -24.70 8.31 33.75
N ARG A 232 -25.50 9.33 34.04
CA ARG A 232 -25.39 10.15 35.25
C ARG A 232 -26.72 10.83 35.56
N ILE A 233 -26.86 11.35 36.78
CA ILE A 233 -27.97 12.19 37.21
C ILE A 233 -27.50 13.62 37.47
N SER A 234 -28.38 14.59 37.32
CA SER A 234 -28.11 15.98 37.73
C SER A 234 -28.04 16.11 39.26
N SER A 235 -27.39 17.15 39.76
CA SER A 235 -27.43 17.49 41.20
C SER A 235 -28.86 17.68 41.70
N SER A 236 -29.75 18.22 40.87
CA SER A 236 -31.17 18.36 41.22
C SER A 236 -31.87 17.00 41.40
N ALA A 237 -31.54 16.00 40.58
CA ALA A 237 -32.05 14.64 40.75
C ALA A 237 -31.49 14.02 42.04
N TRP A 238 -30.20 14.23 42.33
CA TRP A 238 -29.57 13.79 43.57
C TRP A 238 -30.26 14.35 44.82
N ASP A 239 -30.51 15.66 44.86
CA ASP A 239 -31.18 16.32 46.00
C ASP A 239 -32.61 15.81 46.22
N LYS A 240 -33.30 15.45 45.13
CA LYS A 240 -34.63 14.84 45.13
C LYS A 240 -34.62 13.34 45.41
N ARG A 241 -33.44 12.76 45.69
CA ARG A 241 -33.22 11.31 45.87
C ARG A 241 -33.70 10.48 44.68
N GLN A 242 -33.56 11.03 43.48
CA GLN A 242 -33.85 10.34 42.22
C GLN A 242 -32.59 9.65 41.69
N MET A 243 -32.80 8.63 40.86
CA MET A 243 -31.78 7.90 40.12
C MET A 243 -32.14 7.83 38.64
N LEU A 244 -31.15 7.59 37.78
CA LEU A 244 -31.39 7.17 36.42
C LEU A 244 -31.79 5.69 36.48
N ARG A 245 -33.03 5.39 36.10
CA ARG A 245 -33.49 4.02 35.95
C ARG A 245 -33.63 3.66 34.49
N THR A 246 -32.96 2.58 34.09
CA THR A 246 -33.09 1.98 32.76
C THR A 246 -33.81 0.66 32.86
N TYR A 247 -34.95 0.53 32.20
CA TYR A 247 -35.71 -0.72 32.12
C TYR A 247 -35.48 -1.44 30.82
N ILE A 248 -35.50 -2.76 30.90
CA ILE A 248 -35.96 -3.63 29.82
C ILE A 248 -37.24 -4.32 30.27
N PHE A 249 -38.26 -4.29 29.42
CA PHE A 249 -39.58 -4.79 29.77
C PHE A 249 -40.31 -5.34 28.53
N ASP A 250 -41.23 -6.27 28.74
CA ASP A 250 -42.16 -6.68 27.69
C ASP A 250 -43.13 -5.55 27.37
N LYS A 251 -43.49 -5.37 26.08
CA LYS A 251 -44.32 -4.23 25.65
C LYS A 251 -45.68 -4.14 26.36
N SER A 252 -46.19 -5.26 26.91
CA SER A 252 -47.47 -5.28 27.62
C SER A 252 -47.39 -4.74 29.06
N TRP A 253 -46.18 -4.47 29.58
CA TRP A 253 -45.89 -4.06 30.96
C TRP A 253 -46.37 -5.05 32.04
N LYS A 254 -46.87 -6.23 31.65
CA LYS A 254 -47.51 -7.21 32.56
C LYS A 254 -46.70 -8.49 32.73
N GLY A 255 -45.64 -8.70 31.95
CA GLY A 255 -44.81 -9.89 31.94
C GLY A 255 -43.46 -9.68 32.63
N PHE A 256 -42.38 -9.82 31.87
CA PHE A 256 -41.01 -9.71 32.35
C PHE A 256 -40.51 -8.26 32.36
N MET A 257 -39.91 -7.84 33.47
CA MET A 257 -39.19 -6.57 33.58
C MET A 257 -37.93 -6.72 34.43
N VAL A 258 -36.90 -5.95 34.11
CA VAL A 258 -35.74 -5.74 34.98
C VAL A 258 -35.20 -4.32 34.79
N ASP A 259 -34.69 -3.75 35.88
CA ASP A 259 -34.09 -2.42 35.93
C ASP A 259 -32.58 -2.45 36.19
N CYS A 260 -31.91 -1.42 35.68
CA CYS A 260 -30.53 -1.06 35.98
C CYS A 260 -30.51 0.41 36.40
N ASP A 261 -30.06 0.65 37.64
CA ASP A 261 -30.12 1.96 38.27
C ASP A 261 -28.74 2.61 38.40
N ILE A 262 -28.66 3.90 38.12
CA ILE A 262 -27.47 4.74 38.36
C ILE A 262 -27.87 5.91 39.26
N GLN A 263 -27.27 5.95 40.44
CA GLN A 263 -27.40 7.05 41.39
C GLN A 263 -26.03 7.73 41.58
N ALA A 264 -25.57 8.41 40.53
CA ALA A 264 -24.27 9.09 40.52
C ALA A 264 -24.33 10.37 39.67
N THR A 265 -23.69 11.44 40.12
CA THR A 265 -23.66 12.72 39.41
C THR A 265 -22.57 12.80 38.32
N SER A 266 -21.63 11.86 38.33
CA SER A 266 -20.62 11.64 37.29
C SER A 266 -20.99 10.46 36.40
N ASP A 267 -20.46 10.44 35.17
CA ASP A 267 -20.63 9.32 34.25
C ASP A 267 -20.18 8.02 34.90
N THR A 268 -21.12 7.09 35.05
CA THR A 268 -20.95 5.84 35.76
C THR A 268 -21.54 4.72 34.94
N THR A 269 -20.83 3.60 34.85
CA THR A 269 -21.34 2.38 34.22
C THR A 269 -21.91 1.46 35.29
N ASN A 270 -23.13 0.98 35.09
CA ASN A 270 -23.73 -0.08 35.88
C ASN A 270 -24.32 -1.16 34.97
N SER A 271 -24.55 -2.35 35.51
CA SER A 271 -25.07 -3.49 34.75
C SER A 271 -26.00 -4.36 35.58
N VAL A 272 -26.94 -5.02 34.91
CA VAL A 272 -27.78 -6.07 35.49
C VAL A 272 -27.77 -7.30 34.59
N THR A 273 -27.57 -8.46 35.20
CA THR A 273 -27.66 -9.76 34.52
C THR A 273 -28.98 -10.41 34.88
N PHE A 274 -29.68 -10.91 33.87
CA PHE A 274 -31.00 -11.50 34.03
C PHE A 274 -31.21 -12.67 33.07
N ARG A 275 -32.12 -13.57 33.44
CA ARG A 275 -32.59 -14.65 32.60
C ARG A 275 -34.06 -14.42 32.28
N ILE A 276 -34.46 -14.62 31.03
CA ILE A 276 -35.87 -14.52 30.63
C ILE A 276 -36.58 -15.82 31.00
N PRO A 277 -37.50 -15.83 31.98
CA PRO A 277 -38.21 -17.04 32.37
C PRO A 277 -39.20 -17.44 31.26
N LYS A 278 -39.28 -18.73 30.95
CA LYS A 278 -40.19 -19.25 29.91
C LYS A 278 -41.65 -18.85 30.10
N ASP A 279 -42.13 -18.77 31.33
CA ASP A 279 -43.51 -18.42 31.71
C ASP A 279 -43.81 -16.91 31.64
N LYS A 280 -42.77 -16.07 31.60
CA LYS A 280 -42.89 -14.60 31.53
C LYS A 280 -42.36 -14.01 30.23
N ALA A 281 -42.00 -14.86 29.26
CA ALA A 281 -41.51 -14.42 27.96
C ALA A 281 -42.60 -13.61 27.21
N SER A 282 -42.19 -12.57 26.47
CA SER A 282 -43.12 -11.83 25.61
C SER A 282 -43.69 -12.77 24.53
N VAL A 283 -44.96 -12.60 24.16
CA VAL A 283 -45.67 -13.43 23.16
C VAL A 283 -44.91 -13.48 21.82
N ASP A 284 -44.26 -12.38 21.44
CA ASP A 284 -43.48 -12.23 20.21
C ASP A 284 -41.96 -12.17 20.47
N ASN A 285 -41.53 -12.43 21.70
CA ASN A 285 -40.16 -12.28 22.20
C ASN A 285 -39.59 -10.85 22.09
N THR A 286 -40.43 -9.82 21.88
CA THR A 286 -39.98 -8.43 21.76
C THR A 286 -39.96 -7.73 23.12
N TYR A 287 -38.85 -7.05 23.39
CA TYR A 287 -38.62 -6.27 24.61
C TYR A 287 -38.25 -4.83 24.25
N CYS A 288 -38.63 -3.91 25.12
CA CYS A 288 -38.46 -2.48 24.94
C CYS A 288 -37.55 -1.90 26.03
N PHE A 289 -36.90 -0.77 25.72
CA PHE A 289 -36.09 -0.02 26.67
C PHE A 289 -36.73 1.32 27.05
N ASN A 290 -36.60 1.70 28.31
CA ASN A 290 -37.04 3.02 28.79
C ASN A 290 -36.06 3.56 29.84
N CYS A 291 -35.80 4.87 29.82
CA CYS A 291 -34.90 5.52 30.77
C CYS A 291 -35.56 6.77 31.34
N TYR A 292 -35.55 6.93 32.67
CA TYR A 292 -36.13 8.11 33.31
C TYR A 292 -35.64 8.29 34.74
N SER A 293 -35.98 9.45 35.33
CA SER A 293 -35.69 9.75 36.73
C SER A 293 -36.67 9.03 37.65
N PHE A 294 -36.17 8.16 38.53
CA PHE A 294 -36.97 7.39 39.49
C PHE A 294 -36.61 7.72 40.94
N PRO A 295 -37.57 7.86 41.89
CA PRO A 295 -39.01 7.83 41.69
C PRO A 295 -39.49 9.08 40.95
N ASN A 296 -40.46 8.90 40.05
CA ASN A 296 -41.07 10.00 39.31
C ASN A 296 -41.90 10.90 40.25
N GLN A 297 -41.70 12.21 40.16
CA GLN A 297 -42.39 13.22 40.98
C GLN A 297 -43.58 13.86 40.28
N LEU A 298 -43.77 13.65 38.96
CA LEU A 298 -44.90 14.26 38.23
C LEU A 298 -46.23 13.55 38.54
N PRO A 299 -47.36 14.29 38.65
CA PRO A 299 -47.47 15.75 38.46
C PRO A 299 -47.16 16.59 39.71
N GLN A 300 -46.87 15.95 40.85
CA GLN A 300 -46.73 16.58 42.17
C GLN A 300 -45.44 17.43 42.33
N GLY A 301 -44.48 17.30 41.40
CA GLY A 301 -43.24 18.07 41.35
C GLY A 301 -42.45 17.83 40.06
N LYS A 302 -41.37 18.61 39.85
CA LYS A 302 -40.48 18.47 38.68
C LYS A 302 -39.36 17.46 38.96
N ASN A 303 -39.19 16.48 38.06
CA ASN A 303 -38.04 15.60 38.07
C ASN A 303 -36.73 16.38 37.86
N GLY A 304 -35.65 15.90 38.46
CA GLY A 304 -34.30 16.25 38.03
C GLY A 304 -33.94 15.53 36.73
N GLU A 305 -32.90 16.05 36.06
CA GLU A 305 -32.42 15.50 34.79
C GLU A 305 -31.59 14.24 35.00
N VAL A 306 -31.68 13.32 34.05
CA VAL A 306 -30.84 12.12 33.93
C VAL A 306 -30.24 12.05 32.55
N THR A 307 -28.98 11.65 32.41
CA THR A 307 -28.28 11.52 31.13
C THR A 307 -27.94 10.05 30.89
N VAL A 308 -28.28 9.54 29.71
CA VAL A 308 -27.87 8.22 29.23
C VAL A 308 -26.88 8.42 28.09
N ASN A 309 -25.62 8.05 28.31
CA ASN A 309 -24.59 8.14 27.29
C ASN A 309 -24.72 6.97 26.31
N TRP A 310 -24.83 5.76 26.85
CA TRP A 310 -25.00 4.56 26.04
C TRP A 310 -25.60 3.39 26.81
N ILE A 311 -26.16 2.44 26.06
CA ILE A 311 -26.71 1.16 26.53
C ILE A 311 -26.18 0.05 25.62
N THR A 312 -25.78 -1.07 26.22
CA THR A 312 -25.47 -2.32 25.52
C THR A 312 -26.25 -3.48 26.13
N LEU A 313 -26.65 -4.43 25.31
CA LEU A 313 -27.22 -5.71 25.76
C LEU A 313 -26.50 -6.85 25.08
N THR A 314 -25.96 -7.77 25.85
CA THR A 314 -25.20 -8.92 25.35
C THR A 314 -25.82 -10.22 25.85
N GLU A 315 -25.72 -11.29 25.05
CA GLU A 315 -26.02 -12.66 25.49
C GLU A 315 -24.89 -13.14 26.41
N GLY A 316 -25.23 -13.67 27.59
CA GLY A 316 -24.29 -14.09 28.63
C GLY A 316 -24.39 -13.26 29.91
N THR A 317 -23.38 -13.41 30.76
CA THR A 317 -23.37 -12.86 32.13
C THR A 317 -22.31 -11.77 32.35
N GLN A 318 -21.53 -11.44 31.31
CA GLN A 318 -20.42 -10.50 31.39
C GLN A 318 -20.87 -9.09 30.98
N PRO A 319 -20.71 -8.09 31.86
CA PRO A 319 -21.00 -6.71 31.51
C PRO A 319 -19.93 -6.12 30.62
N GLU A 320 -20.35 -5.26 29.69
CA GLU A 320 -19.42 -4.54 28.82
C GLU A 320 -18.81 -3.35 29.56
N LYS A 321 -17.53 -3.07 29.29
CA LYS A 321 -16.83 -1.94 29.93
C LYS A 321 -17.05 -0.61 29.19
N ALA A 322 -17.43 -0.69 27.92
CA ALA A 322 -17.67 0.43 27.03
C ALA A 322 -18.76 0.07 26.03
N TRP A 323 -19.31 1.08 25.35
CA TRP A 323 -20.23 0.80 24.25
C TRP A 323 -19.54 0.03 23.13
N ILE A 324 -20.22 -1.02 22.65
CA ILE A 324 -19.84 -1.79 21.46
C ILE A 324 -20.94 -1.69 20.41
N PRO A 325 -20.60 -1.57 19.11
CA PRO A 325 -21.59 -1.45 18.05
C PRO A 325 -22.39 -2.73 17.88
N ALA A 326 -23.68 -2.60 17.57
CA ALA A 326 -24.48 -3.74 17.13
C ALA A 326 -24.09 -4.18 15.71
N GLU A 327 -24.58 -5.35 15.29
CA GLU A 327 -24.35 -5.84 13.93
C GLU A 327 -24.85 -4.83 12.89
N GLY A 328 -23.94 -4.38 12.03
CA GLY A 328 -24.20 -3.37 11.02
C GLY A 328 -24.08 -1.93 11.50
N GLU A 329 -23.61 -1.65 12.72
CA GLU A 329 -23.26 -0.29 13.17
C GLU A 329 -21.74 -0.03 13.17
N ASP A 330 -20.95 -1.10 13.11
CA ASP A 330 -19.51 -1.00 12.98
C ASP A 330 -19.14 -0.59 11.54
N VAL A 331 -18.80 0.68 11.38
CA VAL A 331 -18.37 1.29 10.12
C VAL A 331 -17.17 0.53 9.53
N TYR A 332 -16.23 0.06 10.34
CA TYR A 332 -15.08 -0.71 9.84
C TYR A 332 -15.53 -2.04 9.25
N THR A 333 -16.45 -2.74 9.90
CA THR A 333 -17.03 -3.98 9.37
C THR A 333 -17.80 -3.72 8.08
N GLN A 334 -18.53 -2.61 7.98
CA GLN A 334 -19.24 -2.25 6.74
C GLN A 334 -18.27 -1.91 5.60
N MET A 335 -17.23 -1.12 5.87
CA MET A 335 -16.19 -0.77 4.92
C MET A 335 -15.45 -2.03 4.42
N SER A 336 -15.11 -2.93 5.34
CA SER A 336 -14.50 -4.22 5.00
C SER A 336 -15.41 -5.09 4.13
N LYS A 337 -16.72 -5.16 4.43
CA LYS A 337 -17.71 -5.83 3.55
C LYS A 337 -17.82 -5.19 2.17
N ALA A 338 -17.55 -3.88 2.05
CA ALA A 338 -17.50 -3.15 0.79
C ALA A 338 -16.13 -3.25 0.08
N GLY A 339 -15.22 -4.10 0.57
CA GLY A 339 -13.90 -4.32 -0.04
C GLY A 339 -12.83 -3.30 0.36
N MET A 340 -13.08 -2.46 1.38
CA MET A 340 -12.12 -1.46 1.84
C MET A 340 -11.36 -1.94 3.09
N GLU A 341 -10.03 -1.89 3.02
CA GLU A 341 -9.11 -2.18 4.12
C GLU A 341 -8.22 -0.96 4.38
N ILE A 342 -7.99 -0.63 5.66
CA ILE A 342 -7.03 0.39 6.08
C ILE A 342 -6.02 -0.29 7.00
N LYS A 343 -4.76 -0.37 6.57
CA LYS A 343 -3.70 -1.08 7.30
C LYS A 343 -2.36 -0.42 7.06
N ASP A 344 -1.57 -0.22 8.13
CA ASP A 344 -0.20 0.32 8.04
C ASP A 344 -0.07 1.67 7.28
N GLY A 345 -1.11 2.50 7.30
CA GLY A 345 -1.17 3.78 6.57
C GLY A 345 -1.58 3.65 5.09
N GLU A 346 -1.87 2.44 4.62
CA GLU A 346 -2.37 2.13 3.28
C GLU A 346 -3.88 1.95 3.28
N ILE A 347 -4.53 2.36 2.18
CA ILE A 347 -5.95 2.10 1.90
C ILE A 347 -6.03 1.17 0.69
N THR A 348 -6.50 -0.05 0.89
CA THR A 348 -6.78 -1.02 -0.19
C THR A 348 -8.27 -1.04 -0.50
N LEU A 349 -8.63 -0.95 -1.78
CA LEU A 349 -10.01 -1.05 -2.28
C LEU A 349 -10.10 -2.22 -3.25
N THR A 350 -10.89 -3.24 -2.92
CA THR A 350 -11.10 -4.45 -3.74
C THR A 350 -12.54 -4.49 -4.24
N ALA A 351 -12.74 -4.18 -5.52
CA ALA A 351 -14.04 -4.27 -6.19
C ALA A 351 -13.85 -4.33 -7.71
N ASP A 352 -14.83 -4.90 -8.43
CA ASP A 352 -14.86 -4.88 -9.90
C ASP A 352 -14.97 -3.45 -10.46
N ARG A 353 -15.49 -2.52 -9.64
CA ARG A 353 -15.61 -1.11 -10.01
C ARG A 353 -15.49 -0.19 -8.82
N THR A 354 -14.60 0.80 -8.89
CA THR A 354 -14.42 1.82 -7.86
C THR A 354 -14.59 3.22 -8.44
N LYS A 355 -15.41 4.06 -7.80
CA LYS A 355 -15.66 5.45 -8.22
C LYS A 355 -15.13 6.43 -7.20
N ILE A 356 -14.35 7.39 -7.67
CA ILE A 356 -14.02 8.61 -6.93
C ILE A 356 -14.90 9.73 -7.47
N ARG A 357 -15.65 10.39 -6.60
CA ARG A 357 -16.67 11.39 -6.95
C ARG A 357 -16.44 12.68 -6.15
N ASN A 358 -16.66 13.82 -6.79
CA ASN A 358 -16.58 15.11 -6.11
C ASN A 358 -17.90 15.49 -5.40
N ASN A 359 -17.90 16.54 -4.59
CA ASN A 359 -19.08 16.99 -3.84
C ASN A 359 -20.24 17.52 -4.71
N LYS A 360 -20.05 17.65 -6.04
CA LYS A 360 -21.11 18.00 -6.99
C LYS A 360 -21.83 16.78 -7.56
N GLY A 361 -21.38 15.57 -7.21
CA GLY A 361 -21.95 14.33 -7.73
C GLY A 361 -21.26 13.80 -8.98
N GLU A 362 -20.18 14.43 -9.44
CA GLU A 362 -19.48 14.08 -10.68
C GLU A 362 -18.38 13.03 -10.40
N ASP A 363 -18.38 11.94 -11.17
CA ASP A 363 -17.33 10.91 -11.12
C ASP A 363 -16.04 11.50 -11.74
N ILE A 364 -14.97 11.60 -10.95
CA ILE A 364 -13.68 12.17 -11.37
C ILE A 364 -12.67 11.11 -11.84
N ALA A 365 -12.77 9.91 -11.27
CA ALA A 365 -12.00 8.73 -11.66
C ALA A 365 -12.83 7.48 -11.41
N VAL A 366 -12.84 6.56 -12.37
CA VAL A 366 -13.47 5.24 -12.26
C VAL A 366 -12.43 4.19 -12.59
N PHE A 367 -12.19 3.26 -11.67
CA PHE A 367 -11.33 2.10 -11.86
C PHE A 367 -12.23 0.92 -12.23
N ASN A 368 -11.95 0.27 -13.36
CA ASN A 368 -12.77 -0.77 -13.96
C ASN A 368 -12.14 -2.16 -13.78
N GLU A 369 -12.95 -3.20 -13.90
CA GLU A 369 -12.57 -4.61 -13.74
C GLU A 369 -11.46 -5.04 -14.72
N ASP A 370 -11.44 -4.46 -15.92
CA ASP A 370 -10.45 -4.73 -16.97
C ASP A 370 -9.09 -4.04 -16.74
N GLY A 371 -8.92 -3.37 -15.59
CA GLY A 371 -7.71 -2.66 -15.21
C GLY A 371 -7.59 -1.25 -15.81
N THR A 372 -8.59 -0.77 -16.55
CA THR A 372 -8.61 0.59 -17.09
C THR A 372 -9.03 1.61 -16.04
N VAL A 373 -8.64 2.88 -16.27
CA VAL A 373 -9.02 4.02 -15.44
C VAL A 373 -9.66 5.11 -16.30
N ASP A 374 -10.95 5.34 -16.10
CA ASP A 374 -11.66 6.46 -16.72
C ASP A 374 -11.50 7.69 -15.82
N ALA A 375 -10.56 8.56 -16.18
CA ALA A 375 -10.31 9.81 -15.45
C ALA A 375 -10.68 11.02 -16.31
N ARG A 376 -11.42 11.97 -15.72
CA ARG A 376 -11.80 13.21 -16.44
C ARG A 376 -10.58 14.09 -16.74
N ARG A 377 -9.67 14.20 -15.77
CA ARG A 377 -8.44 15.00 -15.88
C ARG A 377 -7.38 14.47 -14.92
N ILE A 378 -6.16 14.25 -15.42
CA ILE A 378 -4.98 13.92 -14.63
C ILE A 378 -3.98 15.08 -14.77
N LEU A 379 -3.55 15.65 -13.64
CA LEU A 379 -2.55 16.71 -13.59
C LEU A 379 -1.32 16.20 -12.84
N MET A 380 -0.22 16.03 -13.57
CA MET A 380 1.09 15.73 -13.00
C MET A 380 1.84 17.05 -12.80
N ARG A 381 2.10 17.42 -11.55
CA ARG A 381 2.86 18.63 -11.21
C ARG A 381 4.34 18.31 -11.06
N CYS A 382 5.19 19.09 -11.72
CA CYS A 382 6.63 18.98 -11.64
C CYS A 382 7.23 20.33 -11.21
N ARG A 383 8.46 20.32 -10.68
CA ARG A 383 9.14 21.55 -10.25
C ARG A 383 9.25 22.60 -11.36
N PHE A 384 9.41 22.16 -12.61
CA PHE A 384 9.69 23.02 -13.77
C PHE A 384 8.56 23.01 -14.82
N GLY A 385 7.36 22.58 -14.43
CA GLY A 385 6.26 22.47 -15.38
C GLY A 385 5.19 21.47 -14.97
N ASN A 386 4.23 21.22 -15.86
CA ASN A 386 3.15 20.27 -15.61
C ASN A 386 2.84 19.44 -16.86
N ILE A 387 2.30 18.25 -16.65
CA ILE A 387 1.69 17.43 -17.70
C ILE A 387 0.20 17.28 -17.37
N THR A 388 -0.66 17.64 -18.31
CA THR A 388 -2.11 17.45 -18.19
C THR A 388 -2.58 16.43 -19.21
N PHE A 389 -3.34 15.43 -18.76
CA PHE A 389 -4.10 14.50 -19.59
C PHE A 389 -5.58 14.71 -19.33
N GLY A 390 -6.40 14.70 -20.38
CA GLY A 390 -7.86 14.67 -20.25
C GLY A 390 -8.56 15.78 -21.02
N GLU A 391 -9.79 16.07 -20.62
CA GLU A 391 -10.65 17.01 -21.34
C GLU A 391 -10.22 18.46 -21.08
N VAL A 392 -9.88 19.19 -22.15
CA VAL A 392 -9.65 20.64 -22.15
C VAL A 392 -10.46 21.22 -23.30
N ASP A 393 -11.32 22.21 -23.00
CA ASP A 393 -12.23 22.86 -23.94
C ASP A 393 -13.09 21.88 -24.77
N GLY A 394 -13.51 20.76 -24.16
CA GLY A 394 -14.36 19.75 -24.79
C GLY A 394 -13.62 18.69 -25.63
N TYR A 395 -12.29 18.72 -25.67
CA TYR A 395 -11.48 17.78 -26.44
C TYR A 395 -10.50 16.99 -25.57
N PRO A 396 -10.12 15.75 -25.96
CA PRO A 396 -9.03 15.04 -25.32
C PRO A 396 -7.70 15.72 -25.66
N ASN A 397 -6.92 16.04 -24.62
CA ASN A 397 -5.64 16.71 -24.77
C ASN A 397 -4.55 16.08 -23.90
N ILE A 398 -3.32 16.12 -24.39
CA ILE A 398 -2.09 15.97 -23.62
C ILE A 398 -1.32 17.27 -23.75
N ILE A 399 -1.08 17.96 -22.63
CA ILE A 399 -0.45 19.28 -22.62
C ILE A 399 0.75 19.27 -21.68
N LEU A 400 1.92 19.62 -22.19
CA LEU A 400 3.12 19.85 -21.38
C LEU A 400 3.34 21.36 -21.27
N THR A 401 3.45 21.88 -20.06
CA THR A 401 3.71 23.31 -19.81
C THR A 401 5.06 23.53 -19.14
N ASN A 402 5.65 24.70 -19.34
CA ASN A 402 6.80 25.16 -18.54
C ASN A 402 6.35 25.62 -17.13
N GLU A 403 7.29 26.11 -16.32
CA GLU A 403 7.06 26.63 -14.96
C GLU A 403 6.09 27.83 -14.91
N LEU A 404 5.97 28.59 -16.00
CA LEU A 404 5.04 29.71 -16.14
C LEU A 404 3.62 29.26 -16.56
N GLY A 405 3.39 27.95 -16.70
CA GLY A 405 2.12 27.41 -17.17
C GLY A 405 1.88 27.55 -18.67
N GLN A 406 2.89 27.96 -19.44
CA GLN A 406 2.77 28.12 -20.89
C GLN A 406 2.93 26.76 -21.59
N PRO A 407 1.97 26.33 -22.43
CA PRO A 407 2.08 25.09 -23.19
C PRO A 407 3.32 25.10 -24.10
N GLN A 408 4.07 24.00 -24.11
CA GLN A 408 5.25 23.75 -24.95
C GLN A 408 5.01 22.62 -25.94
N ILE A 409 4.18 21.64 -25.57
CA ILE A 409 3.74 20.54 -26.43
C ILE A 409 2.26 20.33 -26.18
N MET A 410 1.48 20.16 -27.26
CA MET A 410 0.07 19.81 -27.20
C MET A 410 -0.22 18.70 -28.20
N LEU A 411 -0.79 17.59 -27.71
CA LEU A 411 -1.40 16.55 -28.52
C LEU A 411 -2.91 16.65 -28.32
N ASN A 412 -3.68 16.62 -29.41
CA ASN A 412 -5.14 16.60 -29.32
C ASN A 412 -5.74 15.73 -30.43
N HIS A 413 -7.06 15.82 -30.63
CA HIS A 413 -7.78 15.09 -31.67
C HIS A 413 -7.27 15.35 -33.12
N ARG A 414 -6.39 16.33 -33.33
CA ARG A 414 -5.75 16.66 -34.61
C ARG A 414 -4.30 16.14 -34.71
N GLY A 415 -3.82 15.40 -33.71
CA GLY A 415 -2.44 14.93 -33.61
C GLY A 415 -1.53 15.87 -32.82
N ILE A 416 -0.24 15.92 -33.19
CA ILE A 416 0.72 16.87 -32.62
C ILE A 416 0.38 18.27 -33.15
N VAL A 417 -0.05 19.16 -32.26
CA VAL A 417 -0.40 20.53 -32.62
C VAL A 417 0.89 21.33 -32.75
N ASN A 418 1.07 22.02 -33.89
CA ASN A 418 2.19 22.94 -34.06
C ASN A 418 1.99 24.17 -33.15
N LYS A 419 3.05 24.60 -32.47
CA LYS A 419 3.09 25.81 -31.65
C LYS A 419 2.52 27.05 -32.37
N TYR A 420 2.84 27.17 -33.65
CA TYR A 420 2.47 28.27 -34.53
C TYR A 420 1.51 27.84 -35.65
N GLY A 421 0.74 26.76 -35.42
CA GLY A 421 -0.19 26.25 -36.43
C GLY A 421 -1.18 27.30 -36.91
N VAL A 422 -1.36 27.42 -38.22
CA VAL A 422 -2.27 28.38 -38.82
C VAL A 422 -3.01 27.77 -39.99
N ASP A 423 -4.31 28.05 -40.06
CA ASP A 423 -5.14 27.76 -41.22
C ASP A 423 -5.47 29.07 -41.93
N MET A 424 -5.36 29.07 -43.25
CA MET A 424 -5.46 30.27 -44.06
C MET A 424 -6.32 30.02 -45.29
N LYS A 425 -7.25 30.95 -45.52
CA LYS A 425 -8.16 30.90 -46.65
C LYS A 425 -8.19 32.25 -47.34
N LEU A 426 -7.91 32.27 -48.63
CA LEU A 426 -8.16 33.43 -49.49
C LEU A 426 -9.67 33.59 -49.67
N ILE A 427 -10.25 34.63 -49.07
CA ILE A 427 -11.68 34.91 -49.10
C ILE A 427 -12.04 35.71 -50.35
N ASN A 428 -11.27 36.76 -50.63
CA ASN A 428 -11.49 37.61 -51.78
C ASN A 428 -10.15 38.01 -52.41
N ALA A 429 -10.15 38.13 -53.73
CA ALA A 429 -9.11 38.78 -54.50
C ALA A 429 -9.82 39.45 -55.69
N SER A 430 -10.27 40.69 -55.48
CA SER A 430 -10.92 41.48 -56.51
C SER A 430 -9.93 42.46 -57.12
N ARG A 431 -10.28 42.94 -58.31
CA ARG A 431 -9.52 43.94 -59.04
C ARG A 431 -10.43 45.03 -59.57
N TYR A 432 -9.86 46.20 -59.82
CA TYR A 432 -10.54 47.31 -60.47
C TYR A 432 -9.52 48.16 -61.24
N PHE A 433 -9.99 48.96 -62.18
CA PHE A 433 -9.13 49.90 -62.92
C PHE A 433 -9.45 51.32 -62.50
N VAL A 434 -8.42 52.15 -62.36
CA VAL A 434 -8.56 53.59 -62.13
C VAL A 434 -7.72 54.32 -63.15
N SER A 435 -8.35 55.20 -63.93
CA SER A 435 -7.63 56.25 -64.66
C SER A 435 -7.62 57.49 -63.78
N LYS A 436 -6.44 58.03 -63.47
CA LYS A 436 -6.33 59.33 -62.79
C LYS A 436 -6.16 60.44 -63.82
N ARG A 437 -6.30 61.70 -63.39
CA ARG A 437 -6.12 62.89 -64.26
C ARG A 437 -4.67 63.12 -64.71
N ASP A 438 -3.74 62.30 -64.24
CA ASP A 438 -2.31 62.30 -64.57
C ASP A 438 -1.99 61.58 -65.91
N GLY A 439 -2.99 61.02 -66.59
CA GLY A 439 -2.80 60.30 -67.85
C GLY A 439 -2.28 58.87 -67.67
N LYS A 440 -2.28 58.34 -66.44
CA LYS A 440 -1.82 56.99 -66.10
C LYS A 440 -3.00 56.08 -65.76
N ALA A 441 -2.83 54.79 -66.08
CA ALA A 441 -3.76 53.73 -65.70
C ALA A 441 -3.24 52.99 -64.47
N TYR A 442 -4.16 52.61 -63.58
CA TYR A 442 -3.85 51.86 -62.37
C TYR A 442 -4.69 50.60 -62.30
N LEU A 443 -4.06 49.48 -61.95
CA LEU A 443 -4.74 48.28 -61.46
C LEU A 443 -4.87 48.36 -59.95
N GLY A 444 -6.10 48.53 -59.48
CA GLY A 444 -6.47 48.30 -58.10
C GLY A 444 -6.63 46.82 -57.82
N VAL A 445 -6.08 46.33 -56.71
CA VAL A 445 -6.36 45.00 -56.16
C VAL A 445 -6.82 45.10 -54.72
N ASN A 446 -7.79 44.28 -54.34
CA ASN A 446 -8.24 44.10 -52.96
C ASN A 446 -8.23 42.60 -52.61
N ILE A 447 -7.45 42.24 -51.61
CA ILE A 447 -7.24 40.85 -51.18
C ILE A 447 -7.65 40.72 -49.73
N ILE A 448 -8.53 39.76 -49.44
CA ILE A 448 -8.97 39.44 -48.08
C ILE A 448 -8.55 38.00 -47.78
N VAL A 449 -7.73 37.83 -46.76
CA VAL A 449 -7.30 36.52 -46.26
C VAL A 449 -7.91 36.30 -44.88
N LYS A 450 -8.68 35.24 -44.72
CA LYS A 450 -9.10 34.76 -43.41
C LYS A 450 -8.00 33.89 -42.83
N ILE A 451 -7.63 34.20 -41.59
CA ILE A 451 -6.64 33.47 -40.82
C ILE A 451 -7.35 32.90 -39.60
N THR A 452 -7.09 31.62 -39.31
CA THR A 452 -7.52 30.97 -38.08
C THR A 452 -6.29 30.46 -37.34
N ASN A 453 -6.13 30.87 -36.08
CA ASN A 453 -5.07 30.34 -35.23
C ASN A 453 -5.39 28.89 -34.87
N LYS A 454 -4.60 27.95 -35.40
CA LYS A 454 -4.73 26.52 -35.15
C LYS A 454 -3.65 25.99 -34.20
N GLY A 455 -2.75 26.85 -33.74
CA GLY A 455 -1.67 26.53 -32.81
C GLY A 455 -2.12 26.58 -31.36
N PHE A 456 -1.29 26.03 -30.48
CA PHE A 456 -1.59 25.96 -29.05
C PHE A 456 -1.15 27.21 -28.26
N GLN A 457 -0.68 28.26 -28.94
CA GLN A 457 -0.34 29.54 -28.33
C GLN A 457 -1.07 30.69 -29.04
N GLN A 458 -1.29 31.78 -28.31
CA GLN A 458 -1.70 33.05 -28.91
C GLN A 458 -0.59 33.53 -29.84
N ASN A 459 -0.96 33.92 -31.06
CA ASN A 459 -0.01 34.37 -32.07
C ASN A 459 -0.51 35.64 -32.75
N THR A 460 0.44 36.48 -33.17
CA THR A 460 0.16 37.65 -34.00
C THR A 460 0.39 37.26 -35.46
N TYR A 461 -0.66 37.41 -36.26
CA TYR A 461 -0.68 37.15 -37.68
C TYR A 461 -0.68 38.47 -38.42
N GLY A 462 0.32 38.64 -39.28
CA GLY A 462 0.58 39.91 -39.94
C GLY A 462 2.08 40.18 -39.96
N GLY A 463 2.60 40.60 -41.11
CA GLY A 463 4.03 40.71 -41.41
C GLY A 463 4.45 39.99 -42.70
N GLY A 464 3.56 39.19 -43.30
CA GLY A 464 3.81 38.50 -44.56
C GLY A 464 3.75 39.41 -45.79
N ASP A 465 4.66 39.16 -46.72
CA ASP A 465 4.73 39.78 -48.03
C ASP A 465 3.65 39.22 -48.97
N ILE A 466 2.86 40.08 -49.61
CA ILE A 466 2.07 39.70 -50.78
C ILE A 466 2.82 40.14 -52.03
N LYS A 467 3.30 39.16 -52.80
CA LYS A 467 3.86 39.45 -54.12
C LYS A 467 2.74 39.47 -55.16
N LEU A 468 2.55 40.64 -55.78
CA LEU A 468 1.78 40.80 -57.01
C LEU A 468 2.74 40.76 -58.20
N THR A 469 2.38 40.04 -59.25
CA THR A 469 3.20 39.96 -60.48
C THR A 469 2.31 40.23 -61.68
N ALA A 470 2.46 41.38 -62.33
CA ALA A 470 1.78 41.70 -63.58
C ALA A 470 2.56 41.14 -64.78
N THR A 471 1.89 40.47 -65.71
CA THR A 471 2.46 40.12 -67.02
C THR A 471 1.83 41.01 -68.08
N LEU A 472 2.65 41.67 -68.89
CA LEU A 472 2.21 42.56 -69.97
C LEU A 472 2.16 41.83 -71.32
N ASP A 473 1.56 42.45 -72.34
CA ASP A 473 1.36 41.84 -73.67
C ASP A 473 2.66 41.48 -74.39
N ASP A 474 3.75 42.20 -74.12
CA ASP A 474 5.09 41.90 -74.61
C ASP A 474 5.78 40.75 -73.83
N LYS A 475 5.04 40.11 -72.91
CA LYS A 475 5.49 39.05 -71.98
C LYS A 475 6.52 39.51 -70.95
N SER A 476 6.74 40.82 -70.80
CA SER A 476 7.51 41.35 -69.67
C SER A 476 6.73 41.19 -68.37
N HIS A 477 7.46 41.16 -67.25
CA HIS A 477 6.88 40.99 -65.93
C HIS A 477 7.25 42.16 -65.04
N GLU A 478 6.26 42.75 -64.39
CA GLU A 478 6.46 43.66 -63.27
C GLU A 478 6.01 43.00 -61.98
N ASN A 479 6.71 43.28 -60.89
CA ASN A 479 6.33 42.75 -59.59
C ASN A 479 6.39 43.82 -58.52
N ILE A 480 5.48 43.69 -57.56
CA ILE A 480 5.47 44.51 -56.36
C ILE A 480 5.16 43.64 -55.17
N THR A 481 5.89 43.87 -54.09
CA THR A 481 5.69 43.17 -52.83
C THR A 481 5.02 44.11 -51.84
N LEU A 482 3.77 43.80 -51.50
CA LEU A 482 3.02 44.50 -50.47
C LEU A 482 3.42 43.95 -49.10
N GLN A 483 4.05 44.79 -48.28
CA GLN A 483 4.41 44.42 -46.91
C GLN A 483 3.36 45.00 -45.96
N LEU A 484 2.87 44.20 -45.02
CA LEU A 484 1.94 44.66 -43.98
C LEU A 484 2.51 45.82 -43.16
N GLY A 485 1.65 46.77 -42.78
CA GLY A 485 2.03 47.94 -42.00
C GLY A 485 2.80 49.02 -42.78
N LYS A 486 3.15 48.81 -44.06
CA LYS A 486 3.77 49.84 -44.90
C LYS A 486 2.71 50.57 -45.72
N GLN A 487 2.66 51.88 -45.54
CA GLN A 487 1.96 52.78 -46.43
C GLN A 487 2.98 53.31 -47.45
N TYR A 488 2.74 53.05 -48.74
CA TYR A 488 3.52 53.72 -49.78
C TYR A 488 2.75 54.98 -50.16
N THR A 489 3.25 56.13 -49.71
CA THR A 489 2.76 57.45 -50.11
C THR A 489 3.91 58.18 -50.77
N GLY A 490 4.01 58.03 -52.09
CA GLY A 490 4.84 58.84 -52.97
C GLY A 490 4.05 59.17 -54.24
N ASP A 491 4.60 60.01 -55.11
CA ASP A 491 3.89 60.72 -56.19
C ASP A 491 3.16 59.86 -57.23
N ASP A 492 3.21 58.53 -57.16
CA ASP A 492 2.58 57.68 -58.18
C ASP A 492 1.98 56.34 -57.72
N LYS A 493 2.15 55.88 -56.47
CA LYS A 493 1.62 54.57 -56.03
C LYS A 493 1.01 54.66 -54.64
N ALA A 494 -0.32 54.79 -54.55
CA ALA A 494 -1.02 54.73 -53.26
C ALA A 494 -1.34 53.27 -52.94
N ILE A 495 -0.57 52.69 -52.03
CA ILE A 495 -0.69 51.28 -51.63
C ILE A 495 -0.94 51.24 -50.12
N VAL A 496 -1.99 50.53 -49.72
CA VAL A 496 -2.38 50.34 -48.31
C VAL A 496 -2.46 48.84 -48.02
N ALA A 497 -1.35 48.26 -47.57
CA ALA A 497 -1.43 46.99 -46.88
C ALA A 497 -2.15 47.20 -45.54
N ALA A 498 -2.91 46.21 -45.03
CA ALA A 498 -3.50 46.29 -43.69
C ALA A 498 -2.48 46.86 -42.70
N THR A 499 -2.87 47.92 -42.00
CA THR A 499 -1.98 48.69 -41.13
C THR A 499 -1.74 48.00 -39.79
N THR A 500 -2.60 47.04 -39.41
CA THR A 500 -2.58 46.42 -38.09
C THR A 500 -2.48 44.89 -38.20
N PRO A 501 -1.38 44.27 -37.74
CA PRO A 501 -1.35 42.84 -37.49
C PRO A 501 -2.48 42.42 -36.54
N ILE A 502 -3.06 41.24 -36.75
CA ILE A 502 -4.12 40.70 -35.90
C ILE A 502 -3.52 39.73 -34.89
N THR A 503 -3.86 39.85 -33.61
CA THR A 503 -3.45 38.88 -32.59
C THR A 503 -4.65 37.99 -32.28
N LEU A 504 -4.47 36.68 -32.48
CA LEU A 504 -5.54 35.69 -32.35
C LEU A 504 -5.19 34.69 -31.24
N LYS A 505 -6.11 34.45 -30.31
CA LYS A 505 -6.06 33.35 -29.36
C LYS A 505 -6.33 32.02 -30.06
N ILE A 506 -6.19 30.91 -29.33
CA ILE A 506 -6.39 29.55 -29.84
C ILE A 506 -7.80 29.42 -30.43
N GLY A 507 -7.90 28.97 -31.69
CA GLY A 507 -9.17 28.77 -32.39
C GLY A 507 -9.83 30.03 -32.95
N GLU A 508 -9.38 31.22 -32.56
CA GLU A 508 -9.92 32.48 -33.08
C GLU A 508 -9.58 32.66 -34.56
N SER A 509 -10.47 33.37 -35.26
CA SER A 509 -10.28 33.74 -36.66
C SER A 509 -10.32 35.25 -36.81
N GLY A 510 -9.53 35.77 -37.75
CA GLY A 510 -9.59 37.17 -38.17
C GLY A 510 -9.34 37.31 -39.67
N GLU A 511 -9.57 38.50 -40.19
CA GLU A 511 -9.37 38.82 -41.60
C GLU A 511 -8.27 39.85 -41.75
N LEU A 512 -7.38 39.63 -42.71
CA LEU A 512 -6.38 40.60 -43.15
C LEU A 512 -6.74 41.07 -44.55
N ILE A 513 -6.86 42.39 -44.68
CA ILE A 513 -7.29 43.07 -45.91
C ILE A 513 -6.09 43.81 -46.50
N TYR A 514 -5.85 43.62 -47.78
CA TYR A 514 -4.77 44.25 -48.51
C TYR A 514 -5.32 44.98 -49.72
N GLY A 515 -5.04 46.29 -49.81
CA GLY A 515 -5.40 47.12 -50.95
C GLY A 515 -4.18 47.73 -51.61
N GLY A 516 -4.09 47.70 -52.94
CA GLY A 516 -2.99 48.34 -53.64
C GLY A 516 -3.40 48.87 -55.00
N LEU A 517 -2.91 50.06 -55.37
CA LEU A 517 -2.94 50.56 -56.74
C LEU A 517 -1.57 50.34 -57.38
N PHE A 518 -1.56 49.61 -58.49
CA PHE A 518 -0.40 49.35 -59.31
C PHE A 518 -0.47 50.22 -60.56
N GLU A 519 0.45 51.17 -60.70
CA GLU A 519 0.58 51.94 -61.95
C GLU A 519 0.97 51.00 -63.08
N ILE A 520 0.23 51.09 -64.19
CA ILE A 520 0.54 50.41 -65.44
C ILE A 520 0.80 51.54 -66.42
N GLY A 521 2.09 51.89 -66.56
CA GLY A 521 2.51 53.06 -67.33
C GLY A 521 2.11 52.95 -68.81
N SER A 522 1.77 54.09 -69.42
CA SER A 522 1.89 54.26 -70.87
C SER A 522 3.31 54.72 -71.18
N THR A 523 4.00 54.04 -72.10
CA THR A 523 5.18 54.65 -72.72
C THR A 523 4.69 55.84 -73.53
N SER A 524 5.27 57.01 -73.27
CA SER A 524 5.03 58.28 -73.95
C SER A 524 4.64 58.13 -75.43
N GLY A 525 3.34 58.21 -75.75
CA GLY A 525 2.87 58.26 -77.15
C GLY A 525 1.56 57.56 -77.52
N GLY A 526 0.83 56.86 -76.64
CA GLY A 526 -0.45 56.26 -77.03
C GLY A 526 -1.12 55.38 -75.96
N ALA A 527 -2.41 55.10 -76.15
CA ALA A 527 -3.22 54.28 -75.25
C ALA A 527 -2.57 52.91 -75.01
N VAL A 528 -2.43 52.52 -73.73
CA VAL A 528 -2.06 51.16 -73.37
C VAL A 528 -3.22 50.25 -73.75
N VAL A 529 -3.07 49.52 -74.85
CA VAL A 529 -3.92 48.37 -75.16
C VAL A 529 -3.30 47.18 -74.44
N ALA A 530 -3.50 47.08 -73.12
CA ALA A 530 -3.23 45.82 -72.44
C ALA A 530 -4.35 44.86 -72.86
N GLN A 531 -4.05 43.83 -73.64
CA GLN A 531 -4.99 42.81 -74.07
C GLN A 531 -5.12 41.71 -73.03
N LYS A 532 -4.06 41.47 -72.24
CA LYS A 532 -4.05 40.46 -71.20
C LYS A 532 -3.26 40.91 -69.99
N MET A 533 -3.88 40.79 -68.82
CA MET A 533 -3.22 41.02 -67.55
C MET A 533 -3.44 39.83 -66.62
N SER A 534 -2.36 39.36 -66.02
CA SER A 534 -2.39 38.36 -64.97
C SER A 534 -1.74 38.88 -63.71
N TYR A 535 -2.24 38.46 -62.55
CA TYR A 535 -1.60 38.68 -61.27
C TYR A 535 -1.67 37.42 -60.40
N SER A 536 -0.61 37.14 -59.66
CA SER A 536 -0.60 36.10 -58.63
C SER A 536 -0.66 36.74 -57.25
N VAL A 537 -1.33 36.08 -56.32
CA VAL A 537 -1.26 36.37 -54.88
C VAL A 537 -0.52 35.21 -54.23
N ARG A 538 0.59 35.53 -53.57
CA ARG A 538 1.26 34.61 -52.64
C ARG A 538 1.29 35.29 -51.28
N SER A 539 0.65 34.68 -50.30
CA SER A 539 0.64 35.15 -48.91
C SER A 539 1.27 34.09 -48.03
N VAL A 540 2.27 34.49 -47.25
CA VAL A 540 2.98 33.61 -46.32
C VAL A 540 2.83 34.17 -44.92
N TYR A 541 2.37 33.34 -44.00
CA TYR A 541 2.32 33.68 -42.58
C TYR A 541 2.91 32.53 -41.80
N TYR A 542 4.01 32.81 -41.11
CA TYR A 542 4.87 31.79 -40.54
C TYR A 542 5.27 30.78 -41.63
N ASP A 543 4.89 29.51 -41.49
CA ASP A 543 5.24 28.42 -42.40
C ASP A 543 4.11 27.98 -43.34
N THR A 544 2.92 28.61 -43.24
CA THR A 544 1.81 28.29 -44.14
C THR A 544 1.81 29.26 -45.32
N VAL A 545 1.57 28.73 -46.52
CA VAL A 545 1.56 29.49 -47.78
C VAL A 545 0.22 29.31 -48.46
N VAL A 546 -0.44 30.42 -48.81
CA VAL A 546 -1.59 30.42 -49.73
C VAL A 546 -1.17 31.09 -51.03
N THR A 547 -1.41 30.40 -52.14
CA THR A 547 -1.01 30.87 -53.48
C THR A 547 -2.16 30.72 -54.45
N LYS A 548 -2.42 31.75 -55.26
CA LYS A 548 -3.39 31.69 -56.36
C LYS A 548 -3.01 32.64 -57.49
N SER A 549 -3.24 32.22 -58.73
CA SER A 549 -2.99 33.03 -59.91
C SER A 549 -4.31 33.42 -60.58
N TYR A 550 -4.34 34.63 -61.12
CA TYR A 550 -5.49 35.26 -61.75
C TYR A 550 -5.07 35.81 -63.10
N VAL A 551 -5.90 35.61 -64.11
CA VAL A 551 -5.64 36.07 -65.48
C VAL A 551 -6.93 36.66 -66.03
N SER A 552 -6.83 37.73 -66.81
CA SER A 552 -7.94 38.19 -67.63
C SER A 552 -7.49 38.85 -68.89
N GLU A 553 -8.35 38.72 -69.87
CA GLU A 553 -8.26 39.40 -71.13
C GLU A 553 -9.09 40.67 -71.01
N LEU A 554 -8.52 41.79 -71.44
CA LEU A 554 -9.14 43.10 -71.41
C LEU A 554 -9.65 43.38 -72.83
N GLY A 555 -10.97 43.38 -72.99
CA GLY A 555 -11.60 43.75 -74.25
C GLY A 555 -11.22 45.18 -74.63
N GLY A 556 -10.81 45.40 -75.88
CA GLY A 556 -10.10 46.59 -76.33
C GLY A 556 -10.81 47.94 -76.29
N ASN A 557 -11.94 48.09 -75.59
CA ASN A 557 -12.66 49.35 -75.43
C ASN A 557 -13.50 49.29 -74.15
N ASN A 558 -13.02 49.79 -73.00
CA ASN A 558 -13.83 50.37 -71.91
C ASN A 558 -12.95 50.66 -70.67
N PHE A 559 -12.42 51.88 -70.57
CA PHE A 559 -12.03 52.45 -69.27
C PHE A 559 -13.10 53.47 -68.88
N SER A 560 -14.08 53.07 -68.06
CA SER A 560 -15.06 54.02 -67.50
C SER A 560 -14.47 54.64 -66.23
N SER A 561 -14.41 55.97 -66.20
CA SER A 561 -14.13 56.74 -64.98
C SER A 561 -15.43 56.93 -64.20
N ASP A 562 -15.51 56.45 -62.96
CA ASP A 562 -16.42 57.04 -61.98
C ASP A 562 -15.64 57.45 -60.73
N SER A 563 -15.69 58.75 -60.48
CA SER A 563 -15.16 59.44 -59.32
C SER A 563 -15.82 58.95 -58.04
N GLY A 564 -15.01 58.59 -57.02
CA GLY A 564 -15.43 58.64 -55.62
C GLY A 564 -15.50 57.33 -54.82
N GLY A 565 -14.82 56.26 -55.24
CA GLY A 565 -14.79 54.99 -54.48
C GLY A 565 -13.96 55.07 -53.20
N ASN A 566 -14.62 55.23 -52.05
CA ASN A 566 -14.03 55.05 -50.71
C ASN A 566 -13.35 53.67 -50.62
N LEU A 567 -12.15 53.59 -50.04
CA LEU A 567 -11.33 52.36 -49.88
C LEU A 567 -11.99 51.25 -49.03
N ILE A 568 -13.24 51.45 -48.60
CA ILE A 568 -14.00 50.52 -47.79
C ILE A 568 -15.46 50.55 -48.28
N ASN A 569 -15.80 49.70 -49.24
CA ASN A 569 -17.19 49.26 -49.41
C ASN A 569 -17.21 47.74 -49.68
N PRO A 570 -17.69 46.91 -48.72
CA PRO A 570 -17.72 45.45 -48.84
C PRO A 570 -18.84 44.92 -49.75
N SER A 571 -19.64 45.78 -50.37
CA SER A 571 -20.69 45.39 -51.32
C SER A 571 -20.30 45.82 -52.72
N ASN A 572 -19.80 44.89 -53.51
CA ASN A 572 -20.14 44.69 -54.92
C ASN A 572 -19.36 43.45 -55.38
N GLY A 573 -20.07 42.31 -55.36
CA GLY A 573 -19.61 41.12 -56.03
C GLY A 573 -19.65 41.35 -57.53
N ASP A 574 -18.49 41.25 -58.17
CA ASP A 574 -18.47 40.61 -59.47
C ASP A 574 -18.35 39.11 -59.19
N GLU A 575 -19.45 38.40 -59.46
CA GLU A 575 -19.39 36.96 -59.68
C GLU A 575 -18.25 36.65 -60.68
N PRO A 576 -17.54 35.52 -60.51
CA PRO A 576 -16.66 35.05 -61.58
C PRO A 576 -17.49 34.91 -62.87
N PRO A 577 -16.92 35.21 -64.05
CA PRO A 577 -17.65 35.06 -65.31
C PRO A 577 -18.26 33.66 -65.38
N ALA A 578 -19.55 33.60 -65.67
CA ALA A 578 -20.31 32.38 -65.79
C ALA A 578 -19.58 31.41 -66.74
N VAL A 579 -18.99 30.36 -66.17
CA VAL A 579 -18.60 29.19 -66.94
C VAL A 579 -19.89 28.43 -67.20
N THR A 580 -20.31 28.41 -68.46
CA THR A 580 -21.35 27.50 -68.95
C THR A 580 -20.99 26.08 -68.53
N PRO A 581 -21.87 25.34 -67.82
CA PRO A 581 -21.55 24.00 -67.36
C PRO A 581 -21.48 23.06 -68.57
N VAL A 582 -20.36 22.35 -68.72
CA VAL A 582 -20.27 21.14 -69.55
C VAL A 582 -20.66 19.95 -68.65
N PRO A 583 -21.41 18.94 -69.16
CA PRO A 583 -22.13 17.99 -68.32
C PRO A 583 -21.24 17.10 -67.45
N ASN A 584 -21.78 16.72 -66.30
CA ASN A 584 -21.29 15.73 -65.36
C ASN A 584 -20.55 14.55 -66.03
N MET A 585 -19.36 14.26 -65.54
CA MET A 585 -18.94 12.86 -65.34
C MET A 585 -18.67 12.67 -63.85
N ASP A 586 -19.35 11.66 -63.31
CA ASP A 586 -19.29 11.17 -61.94
C ASP A 586 -17.87 10.80 -61.51
N VAL A 587 -17.53 11.16 -60.26
CA VAL A 587 -16.97 10.25 -59.23
C VAL A 587 -17.49 10.69 -57.87
#